data_AF-A0A0E0KIJ3-F1
#
_entry.id   AF-A0A0E0KIJ3-F1
#
_cell.length_a   1.000
_cell.length_b   1.000
_cell.length_c   1.000
_cell.angle_alpha   90.00
_cell.angle_beta   90.00
_cell.angle_gamma   90.00
#
_symmetry.space_group_name_H-M   'P 1'
#
loop_
_entity.id
_entity.type
_entity.pdbx_description
1 polymer ?
#
loop_
_entity_poly.entity_id
_entity_poly.type
_entity_poly.pdbx_seq_one_letter_code
_entity_poly.pdbx_strand_id
1 'polypeptide(L)'
;MLLVSQAANGSDPVLVGVTDEGVPLEGVIQFDKPGDAAAESKLVSYAKLGLLASGDVLCLLVFSAIGRFSHGLPVLDAETFKTADPFIAGWLLSAYLLGGFGDDAKGRNGVGNAVVVAAKSWALGIPLGLAIRALSSGHIPPTPFILVAMGSTGVLLTGWRALVSLLFSTGQSQQDDVYRRGSPFELFEVRKVLQIIGIFFYTSN
;
A
#
# COMPACT_ATOMS: atom_id res chain seq x y z
N MET A 1 -9.20 58.05 56.27
CA MET A 1 -9.30 58.94 55.09
C MET A 1 -8.79 58.15 53.90
N LEU A 2 -9.63 58.01 52.87
CA LEU A 2 -9.49 57.20 51.65
C LEU A 2 -8.17 57.45 50.89
N LEU A 3 -7.62 56.42 50.23
CA LEU A 3 -7.81 56.23 48.78
C LEU A 3 -7.23 54.90 48.29
N VAL A 4 -8.07 54.18 47.54
CA VAL A 4 -7.73 53.04 46.66
C VAL A 4 -7.11 53.59 45.38
N SER A 5 -6.07 52.95 44.83
CA SER A 5 -5.82 52.92 43.39
C SER A 5 -5.06 51.64 43.00
N GLN A 6 -5.48 51.05 41.89
CA GLN A 6 -5.14 49.71 41.39
C GLN A 6 -4.10 49.77 40.24
N ALA A 7 -3.43 48.62 40.09
CA ALA A 7 -3.01 47.95 38.84
C ALA A 7 -1.61 48.17 38.20
N ALA A 8 -0.95 47.01 38.02
CA ALA A 8 -0.20 46.53 36.84
C ALA A 8 1.19 47.15 36.56
N ASN A 9 2.22 46.44 36.10
CA ASN A 9 2.50 45.05 35.72
C ASN A 9 3.99 45.03 35.30
N GLY A 10 4.76 43.97 35.58
CA GLY A 10 6.07 43.80 34.97
C GLY A 10 7.09 43.06 35.82
N SER A 11 7.06 41.72 35.77
CA SER A 11 8.20 40.90 36.16
C SER A 11 8.32 39.75 35.17
N ASP A 12 9.37 39.81 34.36
CA ASP A 12 9.78 38.80 33.39
C ASP A 12 10.03 37.45 34.08
N PRO A 13 9.50 36.32 33.58
CA PRO A 13 9.94 35.02 34.05
C PRO A 13 11.24 34.61 33.34
N VAL A 14 12.32 34.65 34.11
CA VAL A 14 13.64 34.04 33.82
C VAL A 14 13.44 32.56 33.46
N LEU A 15 13.85 32.18 32.24
CA LEU A 15 13.92 30.77 31.82
C LEU A 15 15.07 30.08 32.55
N VAL A 16 14.75 29.43 33.67
CA VAL A 16 15.67 28.55 34.39
C VAL A 16 15.67 27.19 33.70
N GLY A 17 16.66 26.94 32.85
CA GLY A 17 16.96 25.61 32.34
C GLY A 17 17.60 24.77 33.44
N VAL A 18 16.78 23.96 34.13
CA VAL A 18 17.26 22.95 35.08
C VAL A 18 17.60 21.68 34.31
N THR A 19 18.87 21.48 33.96
CA THR A 19 19.41 20.16 33.63
C THR A 19 19.99 19.57 34.91
N ASP A 20 19.12 19.00 35.76
CA ASP A 20 19.56 18.13 36.84
C ASP A 20 19.50 16.68 36.36
N GLU A 21 20.68 16.12 36.11
CA GLU A 21 20.89 14.69 35.93
C GLU A 21 20.57 13.98 37.26
N GLY A 22 19.63 13.03 37.23
CA GLY A 22 19.50 12.04 38.32
C GLY A 22 18.15 11.94 39.01
N VAL A 23 17.04 12.39 38.41
CA VAL A 23 15.70 12.09 38.93
C VAL A 23 15.06 11.01 38.07
N PRO A 24 14.62 9.86 38.64
CA PRO A 24 13.86 8.89 37.88
C PRO A 24 12.53 9.55 37.50
N LEU A 25 12.33 9.83 36.22
CA LEU A 25 11.09 10.38 35.68
C LEU A 25 10.01 9.28 35.62
N GLU A 26 9.74 8.66 36.77
CA GLU A 26 8.65 7.73 36.99
C GLU A 26 7.39 8.56 37.27
N GLY A 27 6.65 8.93 36.23
CA GLY A 27 5.34 9.59 36.40
C GLY A 27 5.10 10.87 35.61
N VAL A 28 5.87 11.16 34.56
CA VAL A 28 5.40 12.10 33.53
C VAL A 28 4.50 11.32 32.58
N ILE A 29 3.19 11.39 32.80
CA ILE A 29 2.24 11.09 31.73
C ILE A 29 2.50 12.19 30.69
N GLN A 30 3.33 11.90 29.70
CA GLN A 30 3.36 12.71 28.49
C GLN A 30 1.96 12.60 27.92
N PHE A 31 1.16 13.64 28.12
CA PHE A 31 -0.10 13.81 27.42
C PHE A 31 0.26 14.07 25.97
N ASP A 32 0.52 12.99 25.22
CA ASP A 32 0.46 13.04 23.78
C ASP A 32 -0.89 13.67 23.44
N LYS A 33 -0.85 14.84 22.81
CA LYS A 33 -2.05 15.55 22.38
C LYS A 33 -2.79 14.55 21.49
N PRO A 34 -3.97 14.04 21.89
CA PRO A 34 -4.60 12.91 21.19
C PRO A 34 -4.93 13.23 19.73
N GLY A 35 -5.03 14.52 19.39
CA GLY A 35 -5.16 14.99 18.01
C GLY A 35 -3.92 14.79 17.15
N ASP A 36 -2.71 14.94 17.70
CA ASP A 36 -1.46 14.87 16.92
C ASP A 36 -1.09 13.40 16.65
N ALA A 37 -1.17 12.53 17.66
CA ALA A 37 -0.98 11.08 17.49
C ALA A 37 -2.05 10.46 16.56
N ALA A 38 -3.31 10.89 16.67
CA ALA A 38 -4.36 10.43 15.76
C ALA A 38 -4.12 10.95 14.32
N ALA A 39 -3.69 12.20 14.15
CA ALA A 39 -3.36 12.76 12.84
C ALA A 39 -2.16 12.05 12.19
N GLU A 40 -1.10 11.79 12.94
CA GLU A 40 0.06 11.01 12.49
C GLU A 40 -0.35 9.60 12.04
N SER A 41 -1.20 8.92 12.81
CA SER A 41 -1.69 7.59 12.45
C SER A 41 -2.48 7.58 11.13
N LYS A 42 -3.25 8.64 10.86
CA LYS A 42 -4.00 8.80 9.61
C LYS A 42 -3.07 9.09 8.44
N LEU A 43 -2.08 9.97 8.62
CA LEU A 43 -1.08 10.27 7.59
C LEU A 43 -0.28 9.03 7.20
N VAL A 44 0.16 8.23 8.18
CA VAL A 44 0.86 6.95 7.91
C VAL A 44 -0.07 5.98 7.17
N SER A 45 -1.35 5.92 7.52
CA SER A 45 -2.34 5.07 6.83
C SER A 45 -2.57 5.52 5.38
N TYR A 46 -2.71 6.83 5.13
CA TYR A 46 -2.85 7.38 3.78
C TYR A 46 -1.57 7.23 2.96
N ALA A 47 -0.39 7.40 3.56
CA ALA A 47 0.88 7.15 2.90
C ALA A 47 1.02 5.69 2.47
N LYS A 48 0.63 4.73 3.33
CA LYS A 48 0.58 3.30 2.99
C LYS A 48 -0.38 3.02 1.83
N LEU A 49 -1.57 3.62 1.86
CA LEU A 49 -2.54 3.52 0.76
C LEU A 49 -1.98 4.09 -0.55
N GLY A 50 -1.35 5.26 -0.47
CA GLY A 50 -0.72 5.93 -1.59
C GLY A 50 0.41 5.08 -2.19
N LEU A 51 1.29 4.50 -1.37
CA LEU A 51 2.35 3.60 -1.82
C LEU A 51 1.78 2.36 -2.51
N LEU A 52 0.75 1.75 -1.90
CA LEU A 52 0.11 0.56 -2.42
C LEU A 52 -0.52 0.81 -3.79
N ALA A 53 -1.35 1.85 -3.90
CA ALA A 53 -2.05 2.22 -5.13
C ALA A 53 -1.07 2.71 -6.22
N SER A 54 -0.08 3.53 -5.86
CA SER A 54 0.91 4.02 -6.82
C SER A 54 1.77 2.90 -7.38
N GLY A 55 2.16 1.92 -6.56
CA GLY A 55 2.89 0.76 -7.04
C GLY A 55 2.05 -0.18 -7.91
N ASP A 56 0.75 -0.35 -7.63
CA ASP A 56 -0.13 -1.09 -8.54
C ASP A 56 -0.20 -0.42 -9.92
N VAL A 57 -0.36 0.91 -9.94
CA VAL A 57 -0.38 1.69 -11.18
C VAL A 57 0.97 1.57 -11.90
N LEU A 58 2.09 1.63 -11.17
CA LEU A 58 3.42 1.43 -11.73
C LEU A 58 3.58 0.04 -12.35
N CYS A 59 3.09 -1.02 -11.70
CA CYS A 59 3.08 -2.38 -12.23
C CYS A 59 2.33 -2.46 -13.58
N LEU A 60 1.17 -1.82 -13.69
CA LEU A 60 0.39 -1.79 -14.94
C LEU A 60 1.07 -0.95 -16.04
N LEU A 61 1.74 0.13 -15.67
CA LEU A 61 2.57 0.92 -16.59
C LEU A 61 3.77 0.12 -17.10
N VAL A 62 4.43 -0.64 -16.22
CA VAL A 62 5.54 -1.54 -16.58
C VAL A 62 5.06 -2.62 -17.53
N PHE A 63 3.91 -3.25 -17.27
CA PHE A 63 3.29 -4.20 -18.19
C PHE A 63 3.07 -3.58 -19.59
N SER A 64 2.45 -2.39 -19.64
CA SER A 64 2.21 -1.66 -20.88
C SER A 64 3.50 -1.32 -21.63
N ALA A 65 4.50 -0.81 -20.92
CA ALA A 65 5.81 -0.46 -21.48
C ALA A 65 6.52 -1.69 -22.06
N ILE A 66 6.57 -2.81 -21.33
CA ILE A 66 7.17 -4.07 -21.82
C ILE A 66 6.40 -4.60 -23.04
N GLY A 67 5.08 -4.54 -23.02
CA GLY A 67 4.24 -4.94 -24.16
C GLY A 67 4.57 -4.12 -25.42
N ARG A 68 4.67 -2.80 -25.29
CA ARG A 68 5.05 -1.89 -26.38
C ARG A 68 6.48 -2.14 -26.87
N PHE A 69 7.43 -2.30 -25.95
CA PHE A 69 8.82 -2.62 -26.28
C PHE A 69 8.92 -3.90 -27.11
N SER A 70 8.15 -4.92 -26.74
CA SER A 70 8.12 -6.21 -27.44
C SER A 70 7.63 -6.09 -28.89
N HIS A 71 6.89 -5.03 -29.21
CA HIS A 71 6.43 -4.71 -30.55
C HIS A 71 7.29 -3.65 -31.26
N GLY A 72 8.44 -3.28 -30.70
CA GLY A 72 9.35 -2.26 -31.26
C GLY A 72 8.83 -0.82 -31.14
N LEU A 73 7.86 -0.59 -30.26
CA LEU A 73 7.28 0.74 -30.02
C LEU A 73 8.02 1.47 -28.88
N PRO A 74 7.99 2.82 -28.85
CA PRO A 74 8.53 3.59 -27.73
C PRO A 74 7.83 3.26 -26.40
N VAL A 75 8.61 3.23 -25.32
CA VAL A 75 8.18 2.78 -23.99
C VAL A 75 7.76 3.91 -23.05
N LEU A 76 8.29 5.12 -23.23
CA LEU A 76 8.04 6.29 -22.38
C LEU A 76 7.34 7.40 -23.19
N ASP A 77 6.14 7.11 -23.68
CA ASP A 77 5.29 8.07 -24.37
C ASP A 77 3.85 8.08 -23.78
N ALA A 78 3.04 9.04 -24.23
CA ALA A 78 1.63 9.13 -23.81
C ALA A 78 0.81 7.89 -24.23
N GLU A 79 1.27 7.16 -25.25
CA GLU A 79 0.60 5.96 -25.75
C GLU A 79 0.80 4.76 -24.79
N THR A 80 1.90 4.70 -24.04
CA THR A 80 2.06 3.76 -22.91
C THR A 80 0.98 3.97 -21.87
N PHE A 81 0.67 5.22 -21.51
CA PHE A 81 -0.40 5.54 -20.57
C PHE A 81 -1.77 5.14 -21.13
N LYS A 82 -2.09 5.50 -22.38
CA LYS A 82 -3.35 5.08 -23.03
C LYS A 82 -3.51 3.56 -23.10
N THR A 83 -2.41 2.83 -23.24
CA THR A 83 -2.43 1.37 -23.28
C THR A 83 -2.71 0.78 -21.89
N ALA A 84 -2.16 1.38 -20.84
CA ALA A 84 -2.38 0.98 -19.45
C ALA A 84 -3.73 1.43 -18.88
N ASP A 85 -4.25 2.57 -19.33
CA ASP A 85 -5.47 3.23 -18.86
C ASP A 85 -6.67 2.29 -18.60
N PRO A 86 -7.10 1.45 -19.57
CA PRO A 86 -8.23 0.54 -19.33
C PRO A 86 -7.94 -0.49 -18.22
N PHE A 87 -6.69 -0.93 -18.08
CA PHE A 87 -6.31 -1.87 -17.02
C PHE A 87 -6.24 -1.18 -15.65
N ILE A 88 -5.77 0.07 -15.61
CA ILE A 88 -5.77 0.89 -14.39
C ILE A 88 -7.21 1.13 -13.93
N ALA A 89 -8.10 1.52 -14.84
CA ALA A 89 -9.52 1.70 -14.55
C ALA A 89 -10.17 0.42 -14.03
N GLY A 90 -9.96 -0.71 -14.71
CA GLY A 90 -10.47 -2.01 -14.31
C GLY A 90 -9.97 -2.45 -12.93
N TRP A 91 -8.66 -2.30 -12.68
CA TRP A 91 -8.04 -2.62 -11.39
C TRP A 91 -8.53 -1.74 -10.25
N LEU A 92 -8.53 -0.41 -10.43
CA LEU A 92 -8.95 0.50 -9.36
C LEU A 92 -10.42 0.29 -9.00
N LEU A 93 -11.27 0.06 -10.00
CA LEU A 93 -12.68 -0.22 -9.78
C LEU A 93 -12.90 -1.54 -9.03
N SER A 94 -12.23 -2.62 -9.44
CA SER A 94 -12.37 -3.90 -8.75
C SER A 94 -11.75 -3.90 -7.36
N ALA A 95 -10.59 -3.25 -7.19
CA ALA A 95 -9.93 -3.09 -5.90
C ALA A 95 -10.79 -2.24 -4.96
N TYR A 96 -11.44 -1.19 -5.46
CA TYR A 96 -12.38 -0.41 -4.66
C TYR A 96 -13.58 -1.25 -4.18
N LEU A 97 -14.20 -2.02 -5.08
CA LEU A 97 -15.38 -2.83 -4.77
C LEU A 97 -15.09 -4.02 -3.83
N LEU A 98 -13.91 -4.63 -3.95
CA LEU A 98 -13.54 -5.84 -3.19
C LEU A 98 -12.69 -5.55 -1.95
N GLY A 99 -12.52 -4.28 -1.58
CA GLY A 99 -11.74 -3.92 -0.39
C GLY A 99 -10.24 -4.07 -0.55
N GLY A 100 -9.71 -3.95 -1.78
CA GLY A 100 -8.28 -3.94 -2.13
C GLY A 100 -7.46 -2.79 -1.53
N PHE A 101 -8.09 -1.94 -0.72
CA PHE A 101 -7.48 -0.85 0.05
C PHE A 101 -7.87 -0.91 1.56
N GLY A 102 -8.52 -1.98 2.01
CA GLY A 102 -8.87 -2.20 3.41
C GLY A 102 -7.66 -2.61 4.28
N ASP A 103 -7.89 -2.82 5.58
CA ASP A 103 -6.82 -3.22 6.51
C ASP A 103 -6.15 -4.56 6.12
N ASP A 104 -6.90 -5.49 5.53
CA ASP A 104 -6.38 -6.75 4.97
C ASP A 104 -5.40 -6.52 3.82
N ALA A 105 -5.66 -5.52 2.99
CA ALA A 105 -4.83 -5.19 1.83
C ALA A 105 -3.53 -4.48 2.21
N LYS A 106 -3.47 -3.90 3.42
CA LYS A 106 -2.29 -3.23 3.98
C LYS A 106 -1.33 -4.20 4.69
N GLY A 107 -1.62 -5.50 4.67
CA GLY A 107 -0.79 -6.52 5.31
C GLY A 107 -0.95 -6.62 6.83
N ARG A 108 -1.91 -5.90 7.45
CA ARG A 108 -2.12 -5.96 8.92
C ARG A 108 -2.52 -7.36 9.42
N ASN A 109 -3.10 -8.18 8.54
CA ASN A 109 -3.54 -9.54 8.85
C ASN A 109 -2.68 -10.62 8.15
N GLY A 110 -1.43 -10.29 7.80
CA GLY A 110 -0.46 -11.20 7.18
C GLY A 110 -0.35 -11.07 5.65
N VAL A 111 0.78 -11.54 5.09
CA VAL A 111 1.12 -11.42 3.66
C VAL A 111 0.12 -12.18 2.78
N GLY A 112 -0.35 -13.34 3.26
CA GLY A 112 -1.31 -14.18 2.54
C GLY A 112 -2.64 -13.50 2.25
N ASN A 113 -3.16 -12.70 3.19
CA ASN A 113 -4.44 -12.00 3.02
C ASN A 113 -4.35 -10.87 1.99
N ALA A 114 -3.26 -10.09 2.01
CA ALA A 114 -3.03 -9.04 1.03
C ALA A 114 -2.94 -9.61 -0.40
N VAL A 115 -2.27 -10.75 -0.57
CA VAL A 115 -2.18 -11.44 -1.86
C VAL A 115 -3.52 -12.01 -2.31
N VAL A 116 -4.30 -12.62 -1.41
CA VAL A 116 -5.61 -13.18 -1.76
C VAL A 116 -6.59 -12.08 -2.17
N VAL A 117 -6.62 -10.97 -1.43
CA VAL A 117 -7.46 -9.81 -1.80
C VAL A 117 -7.02 -9.26 -3.16
N ALA A 118 -5.71 -9.09 -3.38
CA ALA A 118 -5.16 -8.64 -4.65
C ALA A 118 -5.52 -9.59 -5.81
N ALA A 119 -5.40 -10.90 -5.61
CA ALA A 119 -5.75 -11.91 -6.61
C ALA A 119 -7.24 -11.87 -6.96
N LYS A 120 -8.13 -11.72 -5.96
CA LYS A 120 -9.57 -11.57 -6.19
C LYS A 120 -9.90 -10.29 -6.96
N SER A 121 -9.32 -9.16 -6.56
CA SER A 121 -9.48 -7.89 -7.28
C SER A 121 -8.92 -7.97 -8.70
N TRP A 122 -7.83 -8.70 -8.91
CA TRP A 122 -7.19 -8.88 -10.21
C TRP A 122 -8.08 -9.72 -11.13
N ALA A 123 -8.63 -10.82 -10.61
CA ALA A 123 -9.48 -11.74 -11.33
C ALA A 123 -10.75 -11.09 -11.90
N LEU A 124 -11.22 -10.00 -11.29
CA LEU A 124 -12.31 -9.18 -11.83
C LEU A 124 -11.80 -7.97 -12.62
N GLY A 125 -10.77 -7.30 -12.12
CA GLY A 125 -10.31 -6.01 -12.63
C GLY A 125 -9.63 -6.09 -14.00
N ILE A 126 -8.83 -7.13 -14.25
CA ILE A 126 -8.12 -7.26 -15.53
C ILE A 126 -9.05 -7.71 -16.65
N PRO A 127 -9.97 -8.68 -16.46
CA PRO A 127 -11.01 -8.95 -17.46
C PRO A 127 -11.87 -7.72 -17.74
N LEU A 128 -12.18 -6.92 -16.72
CA LEU A 128 -12.89 -5.66 -16.90
C LEU A 128 -12.06 -4.65 -17.73
N GLY A 129 -10.75 -4.52 -17.46
CA GLY A 129 -9.87 -3.69 -18.26
C GLY A 129 -9.76 -4.16 -19.72
N LEU A 130 -9.73 -5.47 -19.96
CA LEU A 130 -9.79 -6.03 -21.31
C LEU A 130 -11.12 -5.69 -22.01
N ALA A 131 -12.24 -5.74 -21.29
CA ALA A 131 -13.55 -5.35 -21.81
C ALA A 131 -13.60 -3.86 -22.15
N ILE A 132 -13.12 -2.97 -21.25
CA ILE A 132 -13.01 -1.53 -21.52
C ILE A 132 -12.16 -1.30 -22.76
N ARG A 133 -10.99 -1.94 -22.85
CA ARG A 133 -10.10 -1.83 -24.02
C ARG A 133 -10.78 -2.27 -25.31
N ALA A 134 -11.51 -3.39 -25.29
CA ALA A 134 -12.22 -3.91 -26.45
C ALA A 134 -13.31 -2.94 -26.93
N LEU A 135 -14.06 -2.36 -25.99
CA LEU A 135 -15.07 -1.35 -26.28
C LEU A 135 -14.46 -0.06 -26.84
N SER A 136 -13.37 0.43 -26.25
CA SER A 136 -12.68 1.65 -26.71
C SER A 136 -12.00 1.47 -28.07
N SER A 137 -11.49 0.28 -28.37
CA SER A 137 -10.79 0.00 -29.64
C SER A 137 -11.74 -0.48 -30.75
N GLY A 138 -12.98 -0.82 -30.42
CA GLY A 138 -13.98 -1.35 -31.36
C GLY A 138 -13.72 -2.78 -31.84
N HIS A 139 -12.74 -3.49 -31.28
CA HIS A 139 -12.42 -4.87 -31.63
C HIS A 139 -11.92 -5.66 -30.41
N ILE A 140 -12.12 -6.97 -30.43
CA ILE A 140 -11.65 -7.86 -29.37
C ILE A 140 -10.12 -8.01 -29.46
N PRO A 141 -9.37 -7.89 -28.35
CA PRO A 141 -7.93 -8.15 -28.36
C PRO A 141 -7.61 -9.59 -28.75
N PRO A 142 -6.46 -9.84 -29.42
CA PRO A 142 -6.09 -11.20 -29.82
C PRO A 142 -5.82 -12.09 -28.60
N THR A 143 -6.16 -13.37 -28.69
CA THR A 143 -6.04 -14.35 -27.58
C THR A 143 -4.66 -14.36 -26.90
N PRO A 144 -3.52 -14.33 -27.62
CA PRO A 144 -2.21 -14.27 -26.98
C PRO A 144 -2.03 -13.03 -26.10
N PHE A 145 -2.57 -11.88 -26.51
CA PHE A 145 -2.51 -10.66 -25.71
C PHE A 145 -3.33 -10.80 -24.43
N ILE A 146 -4.51 -11.42 -24.50
CA ILE A 146 -5.35 -11.69 -23.31
C ILE A 146 -4.60 -12.56 -22.30
N LEU A 147 -3.98 -13.66 -22.76
CA LEU A 147 -3.23 -14.57 -21.89
C LEU A 147 -2.01 -13.89 -21.25
N VAL A 148 -1.23 -13.15 -22.04
CA VAL A 148 -0.06 -12.41 -21.53
C VAL A 148 -0.50 -11.32 -20.56
N ALA A 149 -1.56 -10.56 -20.88
CA ALA A 149 -2.10 -9.53 -20.01
C ALA A 149 -2.56 -10.11 -18.67
N MET A 150 -3.36 -11.17 -18.68
CA MET A 150 -3.79 -11.86 -17.46
C MET A 150 -2.58 -12.36 -16.67
N GLY A 151 -1.71 -13.16 -17.28
CA GLY A 151 -0.54 -13.75 -16.64
C GLY A 151 0.38 -12.73 -15.99
N SER A 152 0.87 -11.79 -16.78
CA SER A 152 1.89 -10.83 -16.34
C SER A 152 1.35 -9.83 -15.32
N THR A 153 0.15 -9.28 -15.52
CA THR A 153 -0.44 -8.34 -14.54
C THR A 153 -0.76 -9.03 -13.23
N GLY A 154 -1.20 -10.29 -13.25
CA GLY A 154 -1.44 -11.06 -12.04
C GLY A 154 -0.18 -11.24 -11.21
N VAL A 155 0.93 -11.63 -11.85
CA VAL A 155 2.24 -11.74 -11.18
C VAL A 155 2.73 -10.39 -10.67
N LEU A 156 2.65 -9.33 -11.48
CA LEU A 156 3.13 -8.01 -11.10
C LEU A 156 2.35 -7.44 -9.91
N LEU A 157 1.02 -7.49 -9.94
CA LEU A 157 0.16 -6.95 -8.88
C LEU A 157 0.27 -7.77 -7.60
N THR A 158 0.15 -9.10 -7.67
CA THR A 158 0.30 -9.94 -6.47
C THR A 158 1.71 -9.89 -5.90
N GLY A 159 2.74 -9.84 -6.75
CA GLY A 159 4.13 -9.68 -6.36
C GLY A 159 4.40 -8.35 -5.65
N TRP A 160 3.85 -7.24 -6.16
CA TRP A 160 3.93 -5.95 -5.50
C TRP A 160 3.25 -5.96 -4.13
N ARG A 161 2.05 -6.52 -4.04
CA ARG A 161 1.29 -6.62 -2.77
C ARG A 161 1.99 -7.51 -1.74
N ALA A 162 2.65 -8.58 -2.19
CA ALA A 162 3.49 -9.40 -1.34
C ALA A 162 4.73 -8.63 -0.84
N LEU A 163 5.44 -7.92 -1.75
CA LEU A 163 6.62 -7.15 -1.41
C LEU A 163 6.32 -6.06 -0.37
N VAL A 164 5.26 -5.29 -0.59
CA VAL A 164 4.83 -4.24 0.34
C VAL A 164 4.45 -4.84 1.71
N SER A 165 3.71 -5.94 1.72
CA SER A 165 3.34 -6.63 2.97
C SER A 165 4.57 -7.14 3.71
N LEU A 166 5.56 -7.71 3.02
CA LEU A 166 6.81 -8.16 3.64
C LEU A 166 7.57 -6.99 4.29
N LEU A 167 7.74 -5.88 3.56
CA LEU A 167 8.44 -4.69 4.08
C LEU A 167 7.77 -4.11 5.33
N PHE A 168 6.44 -4.14 5.38
CA PHE A 168 5.69 -3.63 6.53
C PHE A 168 5.54 -4.64 7.67
N SER A 169 5.52 -5.94 7.39
CA SER A 169 5.53 -7.00 8.41
C SER A 169 6.87 -7.03 9.16
N THR A 170 8.01 -6.84 8.47
CA THR A 170 9.33 -6.73 9.12
C THR A 170 9.41 -5.55 10.09
N GLY A 171 8.71 -4.44 9.81
CA GLY A 171 8.68 -3.28 10.70
C GLY A 171 7.87 -3.49 11.98
N GLN A 172 6.83 -4.32 11.95
CA GLN A 172 6.09 -4.71 13.16
C GLN A 172 6.80 -5.82 13.94
N SER A 173 7.53 -6.71 13.27
CA SER A 173 8.29 -7.75 13.97
C SER A 173 9.34 -7.13 14.88
N GLN A 174 9.98 -6.01 14.56
CA GLN A 174 11.02 -5.45 15.44
C GLN A 174 10.53 -5.04 16.85
N GLN A 175 9.26 -4.66 17.02
CA GLN A 175 8.67 -4.39 18.34
C GLN A 175 8.30 -5.70 19.08
N ASP A 176 7.94 -6.75 18.33
CA ASP A 176 7.62 -8.09 18.86
C ASP A 176 8.87 -9.01 18.97
N ASP A 177 9.99 -8.65 18.32
CA ASP A 177 11.22 -9.45 18.11
C ASP A 177 12.11 -9.48 19.35
N VAL A 178 11.92 -8.56 20.30
CA VAL A 178 12.49 -8.72 21.65
C VAL A 178 11.95 -10.01 22.31
N TYR A 179 10.80 -10.53 21.85
CA TYR A 179 10.20 -11.77 22.34
C TYR A 179 10.13 -12.93 21.32
N ARG A 180 10.29 -12.70 20.01
CA ARG A 180 10.02 -13.73 18.98
C ARG A 180 11.07 -13.83 17.87
N ARG A 181 12.26 -14.33 18.22
CA ARG A 181 13.30 -14.75 17.25
C ARG A 181 12.73 -15.60 16.11
N GLY A 182 12.90 -15.10 14.88
CA GLY A 182 13.07 -15.86 13.63
C GLY A 182 12.20 -17.10 13.47
N SER A 183 10.93 -16.90 13.09
CA SER A 183 10.02 -18.03 12.91
C SER A 183 10.11 -18.61 11.48
N PRO A 184 10.18 -19.95 11.31
CA PRO A 184 10.16 -20.63 9.99
C PRO A 184 8.90 -20.33 9.15
N PHE A 185 7.90 -19.67 9.72
CA PHE A 185 6.59 -19.44 9.13
C PHE A 185 6.61 -18.44 7.97
N GLU A 186 7.59 -17.54 7.91
CA GLU A 186 7.81 -16.64 6.76
C GLU A 186 8.01 -17.44 5.46
N LEU A 187 8.82 -18.51 5.50
CA LEU A 187 9.04 -19.39 4.35
C LEU A 187 7.78 -20.18 3.97
N PHE A 188 6.92 -20.50 4.95
CA PHE A 188 5.65 -21.15 4.69
C PHE A 188 4.61 -20.19 4.10
N GLU A 189 4.58 -18.93 4.51
CA GLU A 189 3.73 -17.91 3.89
C GLU A 189 4.17 -17.62 2.45
N VAL A 190 5.47 -17.43 2.19
CA VAL A 190 5.98 -17.22 0.82
C VAL A 190 5.68 -18.44 -0.07
N ARG A 191 5.87 -19.65 0.47
CA ARG A 191 5.49 -20.89 -0.24
C ARG A 191 3.98 -20.96 -0.50
N LYS A 192 3.14 -20.60 0.47
CA LYS A 192 1.68 -20.55 0.28
C LYS A 192 1.27 -19.50 -0.75
N VAL A 193 1.91 -18.32 -0.75
CA VAL A 193 1.69 -17.27 -1.76
C VAL A 193 2.04 -17.80 -3.14
N LEU A 194 3.21 -18.41 -3.30
CA LEU A 194 3.63 -19.01 -4.58
C LEU A 194 2.69 -20.13 -5.02
N GLN A 195 2.20 -20.93 -4.08
CA GLN A 195 1.25 -22.02 -4.33
C GLN A 195 -0.15 -21.50 -4.67
N ILE A 196 -0.64 -20.44 -4.03
CA ILE A 196 -1.93 -19.79 -4.34
C ILE A 196 -1.87 -19.17 -5.74
N ILE A 197 -0.79 -18.43 -6.04
CA ILE A 197 -0.53 -17.88 -7.37
C ILE A 197 -0.53 -19.01 -8.41
N GLY A 198 0.22 -20.08 -8.15
CA GLY A 198 0.28 -21.25 -9.04
C GLY A 198 -1.06 -21.97 -9.23
N ILE A 199 -1.82 -22.23 -8.17
CA ILE A 199 -3.14 -22.89 -8.22
C ILE A 199 -4.15 -22.02 -8.99
N PHE A 200 -4.13 -20.70 -8.79
CA PHE A 200 -5.03 -19.80 -9.47
C PHE A 200 -4.76 -19.76 -10.98
N PHE A 201 -3.48 -19.71 -11.38
CA PHE A 201 -3.08 -19.80 -12.79
C PHE A 201 -3.37 -21.17 -13.42
N TYR A 202 -3.29 -22.25 -12.63
CA TYR A 202 -3.59 -23.61 -13.09
C TYR A 202 -5.10 -23.87 -13.27
N THR A 203 -5.95 -23.32 -12.40
CA THR A 203 -7.41 -23.52 -12.45
C THR A 203 -8.09 -22.64 -13.50
N SER A 204 -7.41 -21.60 -14.00
CA SER A 204 -7.93 -20.68 -15.01
C SER A 204 -7.57 -21.06 -16.46
N ASN A 205 -6.94 -22.22 -16.69
CA ASN A 205 -6.72 -22.86 -18.00
C ASN A 205 -7.68 -24.04 -18.17
#